data_AF-A0A3B9BZR1-F1
#
_entry.id   AF-A0A3B9BZR1-F1
#
_cell.length_a   1.000
_cell.length_b   1.000
_cell.length_c   1.000
_cell.angle_alpha   90.00
_cell.angle_beta   90.00
_cell.angle_gamma   90.00
#
_symmetry.space_group_name_H-M   'P 1'
#
loop_
_entity.id
_entity.type
_entity.pdbx_description
1 polymer ?
#
loop_
_entity_poly.entity_id
_entity_poly.type
_entity_poly.pdbx_seq_one_letter_code
_entity_poly.pdbx_strand_id
1 'polypeptide(L)'
;MPRPISPGLFKESLENISRNLFRDHSDTITALIGNSPGIYALYDENELYYVGRASDLKRRVNQHLRDRHDAQWTHFSLFLIHKERFIGDIEALLIRIAEPVGNRVKPKRKDSKILLRRLTALIKEKQKEELRQLTSGRNQKTKKAKVKGKRTLKGLVSKRTPIYNTYKGKEYKATLTPLGKIILQGKTYTTPTSAAQAVIKRKSVGGWNFW
;
A
#
# COMPACT_ATOMS: atom_id res chain seq x y z
N MET A 1 44.72 -10.68 3.30
CA MET A 1 44.25 -9.30 3.56
C MET A 1 42.89 -9.37 4.24
N PRO A 2 42.78 -9.08 5.55
CA PRO A 2 41.48 -8.99 6.21
C PRO A 2 40.67 -7.84 5.58
N ARG A 3 39.37 -8.06 5.33
CA ARG A 3 38.48 -6.99 4.84
C ARG A 3 38.42 -5.88 5.89
N PRO A 4 38.51 -4.59 5.52
CA PRO A 4 38.28 -3.52 6.47
C PRO A 4 36.86 -3.67 7.04
N ILE A 5 36.75 -3.77 8.36
CA ILE A 5 35.48 -3.76 9.07
C ILE A 5 34.83 -2.43 8.71
N SER A 6 33.77 -2.49 7.91
CA SER A 6 33.03 -1.29 7.54
C SER A 6 32.44 -0.73 8.83
N PRO A 7 32.67 0.54 9.18
CA PRO A 7 32.12 1.08 10.41
C PRO A 7 30.59 0.93 10.39
N GLY A 8 30.05 0.63 11.57
CA GLY A 8 28.63 0.45 11.80
C GLY A 8 27.82 1.69 11.40
N LEU A 9 26.50 1.56 11.41
CA LEU A 9 25.61 2.69 11.10
C LEU A 9 25.74 3.83 12.13
N PHE A 10 25.93 3.45 13.40
CA PHE A 10 26.05 4.34 14.54
C PHE A 10 27.51 4.63 14.86
N LYS A 11 27.79 5.88 15.23
CA LYS A 11 29.08 6.33 15.75
C LYS A 11 29.11 6.18 17.27
N GLU A 12 28.31 7.00 17.92
CA GLU A 12 28.32 7.31 19.35
C GLU A 12 26.92 7.80 19.73
N SER A 13 26.60 7.74 21.02
CA SER A 13 25.38 8.30 21.58
C SER A 13 25.65 9.02 22.89
N LEU A 14 24.77 9.97 23.20
CA LEU A 14 24.68 10.66 24.48
C LEU A 14 23.22 10.57 24.90
N GLU A 15 22.92 9.89 26.00
CA GLU A 15 21.55 9.46 26.28
C GLU A 15 21.06 9.89 27.66
N ASN A 16 19.76 10.18 27.74
CA ASN A 16 19.05 10.53 28.97
C ASN A 16 19.69 11.67 29.76
N ILE A 17 20.13 12.71 29.04
CA ILE A 17 20.76 13.86 29.66
C ILE A 17 19.67 14.85 30.07
N SER A 18 19.73 15.33 31.31
CA SER A 18 18.75 16.28 31.82
C SER A 18 18.79 17.61 31.08
N ARG A 19 17.64 18.28 30.98
CA ARG A 19 17.51 19.62 30.41
C ARG A 19 18.40 20.65 31.09
N ASN A 20 18.61 20.52 32.40
CA ASN A 20 19.50 21.41 33.14
C ASN A 20 20.96 21.21 32.72
N LEU A 21 21.45 19.97 32.67
CA LEU A 21 22.82 19.70 32.20
C LEU A 21 23.01 20.22 30.77
N PHE A 22 22.00 20.05 29.92
CA PHE A 22 22.01 20.55 28.56
C PHE A 22 22.14 22.06 28.47
N ARG A 23 21.29 22.77 29.21
CA ARG A 23 21.24 24.24 29.22
C ARG A 23 22.54 24.82 29.77
N ASP A 24 23.05 24.22 30.84
CA ASP A 24 24.18 24.78 31.59
C ASP A 24 25.53 24.39 30.94
N HIS A 25 25.57 23.32 30.13
CA HIS A 25 26.78 22.82 29.45
C HIS A 25 26.61 22.63 27.93
N SER A 26 25.76 23.44 27.28
CA SER A 26 25.49 23.33 25.83
C SER A 26 26.77 23.42 24.99
N ASP A 27 27.71 24.28 25.38
CA ASP A 27 28.96 24.49 24.64
C ASP A 27 29.87 23.25 24.68
N THR A 28 29.95 22.56 25.83
CA THR A 28 30.70 21.31 25.96
C THR A 28 30.06 20.18 25.17
N ILE A 29 28.73 20.04 25.25
CA ILE A 29 27.98 19.02 24.51
C ILE A 29 28.11 19.26 23.00
N THR A 30 28.00 20.51 22.56
CA THR A 30 28.15 20.85 21.13
C THR A 30 29.58 20.68 20.62
N ALA A 31 30.59 20.91 21.46
CA ALA A 31 31.98 20.61 21.13
C ALA A 31 32.22 19.10 20.96
N LEU A 32 31.63 18.27 21.84
CA LEU A 32 31.74 16.81 21.79
C LEU A 32 31.14 16.23 20.50
N ILE A 33 29.93 16.67 20.13
CA ILE A 33 29.23 16.13 18.94
C ILE A 33 29.77 16.69 17.62
N GLY A 34 30.36 17.88 17.65
CA GLY A 34 30.84 18.60 16.47
C GLY A 34 29.74 18.80 15.42
N ASN A 35 30.11 18.68 14.13
CA ASN A 35 29.17 18.77 13.00
C ASN A 35 28.57 17.41 12.62
N SER A 36 28.50 16.47 13.57
CA SER A 36 28.03 15.13 13.28
C SER A 36 26.52 15.13 12.97
N PRO A 37 26.08 14.43 11.91
CA PRO A 37 24.68 14.25 11.62
C PRO A 37 24.10 13.14 12.50
N GLY A 38 22.79 13.17 12.74
CA GLY A 38 22.16 12.14 13.55
C GLY A 38 20.69 12.36 13.88
N ILE A 39 20.24 11.61 14.88
CA ILE A 39 18.90 11.67 15.47
C ILE A 39 19.01 12.28 16.85
N TYR A 40 18.03 13.10 17.22
CA TYR A 40 17.80 13.55 18.58
C TYR A 40 16.40 13.14 19.04
N ALA A 41 16.30 12.84 20.33
CA ALA A 41 15.07 12.48 21.02
C ALA A 41 14.89 13.39 22.24
N LEU A 42 13.69 13.95 22.40
CA LEU A 42 13.30 14.74 23.57
C LEU A 42 12.28 13.93 24.36
N TYR A 43 12.44 13.87 25.67
CA TYR A 43 11.59 13.12 26.58
C TYR A 43 10.91 14.06 27.56
N ASP A 44 9.62 13.85 27.80
CA ASP A 44 8.93 14.42 28.95
C ASP A 44 8.87 13.34 30.03
N GLU A 45 9.51 13.59 31.16
CA GLU A 45 9.90 12.54 32.13
C GLU A 45 10.48 11.26 31.46
N ASN A 46 9.71 10.17 31.47
CA ASN A 46 10.07 8.87 30.89
C ASN A 46 9.42 8.61 29.52
N GLU A 47 8.61 9.54 29.02
CA GLU A 47 7.88 9.40 27.76
C GLU A 47 8.59 10.10 26.61
N LEU A 48 8.69 9.43 25.47
CA LEU A 48 9.27 10.01 24.28
C LEU A 48 8.31 11.08 23.71
N TYR A 49 8.68 12.35 23.89
CA TYR A 49 7.88 13.49 23.48
C TYR A 49 8.11 13.87 22.01
N TYR A 50 9.35 13.83 21.54
CA TYR A 50 9.68 14.23 20.17
C TYR A 50 10.92 13.51 19.62
N VAL A 51 10.91 13.18 18.33
CA VAL A 51 12.07 12.66 17.59
C VAL A 51 12.33 13.54 16.38
N GLY A 52 13.59 13.88 16.13
CA GLY A 52 13.95 14.56 14.90
C GLY A 52 15.34 14.21 14.39
N ARG A 53 15.57 14.57 13.12
CA ARG A 53 16.90 14.50 12.50
C ARG A 53 17.60 15.85 12.39
N ALA A 54 18.93 15.79 12.33
CA ALA A 54 19.76 16.92 11.97
C ALA A 54 20.96 16.48 11.11
N SER A 55 21.28 17.29 10.10
CA SER A 55 22.58 17.25 9.43
C SER A 55 23.68 17.91 10.27
N ASP A 56 23.28 18.76 11.22
CA ASP A 56 24.14 19.43 12.18
C ASP A 56 23.44 19.40 13.55
N LEU A 57 23.84 18.43 14.38
CA LEU A 57 23.26 18.28 15.71
C LEU A 57 23.60 19.46 16.62
N LYS A 58 24.77 20.09 16.48
CA LYS A 58 25.16 21.27 17.26
C LYS A 58 24.16 22.41 17.06
N ARG A 59 23.86 22.75 15.80
CA ARG A 59 22.87 23.79 15.50
C ARG A 59 21.49 23.43 16.03
N ARG A 60 21.10 22.16 15.88
CA ARG A 60 19.78 21.69 16.32
C ARG A 60 19.62 21.73 17.83
N VAL A 61 20.64 21.30 18.55
CA VAL A 61 20.73 21.33 20.02
C VAL A 61 20.46 22.74 20.53
N ASN A 62 21.18 23.74 20.01
CA ASN A 62 21.00 25.13 20.43
C ASN A 62 19.61 25.69 20.10
N GLN A 63 18.96 25.16 19.05
CA GLN A 63 17.62 25.58 18.66
C GLN A 63 16.54 25.15 19.68
N HIS A 64 16.66 23.97 20.28
CA HIS A 64 15.64 23.42 21.18
C HIS A 64 15.52 24.14 22.52
N LEU A 65 16.53 24.93 22.90
CA LEU A 65 16.46 25.83 24.06
C LEU A 65 15.53 27.03 23.83
N ARG A 66 15.09 27.26 22.59
CA ARG A 66 14.37 28.48 22.20
C ARG A 66 13.17 28.22 21.31
N ASP A 67 12.90 26.97 20.97
CA ASP A 67 11.81 26.63 20.07
C ASP A 67 10.54 26.29 20.84
N ARG A 68 9.48 25.99 20.08
CA ARG A 68 8.17 25.62 20.62
C ARG A 68 8.20 24.39 21.55
N HIS A 69 9.28 23.63 21.58
CA HIS A 69 9.43 22.45 22.42
C HIS A 69 10.13 22.76 23.75
N ASP A 70 10.74 23.93 23.93
CA ASP A 70 11.60 24.25 25.08
C ASP A 70 10.98 23.88 26.44
N ALA A 71 9.70 24.19 26.68
CA ALA A 71 9.03 23.89 27.95
C ALA A 71 8.37 22.49 28.05
N GLN A 72 8.69 21.56 27.13
CA GLN A 72 7.93 20.31 26.96
C GLN A 72 8.81 19.05 27.09
N TRP A 73 10.01 19.17 27.63
CA TRP A 73 10.91 18.04 27.83
C TRP A 73 11.78 18.23 29.07
N THR A 74 12.14 17.10 29.68
CA THR A 74 12.95 16.98 30.90
C THR A 74 14.33 16.38 30.60
N HIS A 75 14.41 15.49 29.60
CA HIS A 75 15.64 14.81 29.18
C HIS A 75 15.77 14.78 27.66
N PHE A 76 16.99 14.63 27.16
CA PHE A 76 17.26 14.44 25.74
C PHE A 76 18.33 13.36 25.50
N SER A 77 18.27 12.78 24.30
CA SER A 77 19.29 11.85 23.79
C SER A 77 19.71 12.25 22.37
N LEU A 78 20.98 12.03 22.03
CA LEU A 78 21.57 12.22 20.70
C LEU A 78 22.20 10.91 20.22
N PHE A 79 22.01 10.59 18.94
CA PHE A 79 22.57 9.41 18.29
C PHE A 79 23.28 9.84 17.01
N LEU A 80 24.61 9.77 17.00
CA LEU A 80 25.45 10.17 15.87
C LEU A 80 25.51 9.04 14.83
N ILE A 81 25.31 9.35 13.56
CA ILE A 81 25.14 8.36 12.49
C ILE A 81 26.15 8.63 11.37
N HIS A 82 26.89 7.60 10.93
CA HIS A 82 27.91 7.75 9.87
C HIS A 82 27.29 8.02 8.48
N LYS A 83 26.15 7.39 8.21
CA LYS A 83 25.58 7.31 6.86
C LYS A 83 24.30 8.15 6.80
N GLU A 84 24.45 9.42 6.44
CA GLU A 84 23.36 10.40 6.37
C GLU A 84 22.12 9.93 5.60
N ARG A 85 22.34 9.15 4.54
CA ARG A 85 21.26 8.59 3.71
C ARG A 85 20.21 7.80 4.51
N PHE A 86 20.57 7.22 5.65
CA PHE A 86 19.65 6.42 6.47
C PHE A 86 18.96 7.22 7.57
N ILE A 87 19.39 8.45 7.86
CA ILE A 87 18.86 9.25 8.97
C ILE A 87 17.36 9.50 8.78
N GLY A 88 16.92 9.81 7.56
CA GLY A 88 15.50 10.00 7.26
C GLY A 88 14.67 8.74 7.47
N ASP A 89 15.20 7.58 7.11
CA ASP A 89 14.52 6.30 7.30
C ASP A 89 14.43 5.91 8.78
N ILE A 90 15.49 6.18 9.56
CA ILE A 90 15.53 5.93 11.00
C ILE A 90 14.55 6.86 11.73
N GLU A 91 14.57 8.16 11.44
CA GLU A 91 13.58 9.11 11.98
C GLU A 91 12.16 8.65 11.69
N ALA A 92 11.90 8.28 10.44
CA ALA A 92 10.58 7.83 10.03
C ALA A 92 10.15 6.53 10.73
N LEU A 93 11.08 5.62 10.99
CA LEU A 93 10.83 4.38 11.71
C LEU A 93 10.49 4.66 13.18
N LEU A 94 11.30 5.48 13.86
CA LEU A 94 11.10 5.83 15.27
C LEU A 94 9.75 6.53 15.49
N ILE A 95 9.41 7.52 14.67
CA ILE A 95 8.11 8.22 14.77
C ILE A 95 6.93 7.26 14.56
N ARG A 96 7.08 6.27 13.68
CA ARG A 96 6.00 5.29 13.42
C ARG A 96 5.81 4.28 14.53
N ILE A 97 6.88 3.90 15.23
CA ILE A 97 6.82 2.91 16.31
C ILE A 97 6.34 3.57 17.59
N ALA A 98 6.97 4.69 17.96
CA ALA A 98 6.75 5.32 19.26
C ALA A 98 5.58 6.33 19.26
N GLU A 99 5.16 6.80 18.07
CA GLU A 99 4.11 7.82 17.90
C GLU A 99 4.20 9.02 18.87
N PRO A 100 5.37 9.68 19.00
CA PRO A 100 5.60 10.76 19.95
C PRO A 100 4.64 11.94 19.73
N VAL A 101 4.04 12.43 20.81
CA VAL A 101 2.98 13.46 20.78
C VAL A 101 3.43 14.80 20.18
N GLY A 102 4.72 15.14 20.31
CA GLY A 102 5.31 16.35 19.74
C GLY A 102 5.51 16.31 18.21
N ASN A 103 5.51 15.12 17.59
CA ASN A 103 5.67 14.94 16.15
C ASN A 103 4.33 15.05 15.42
N ARG A 104 3.96 16.27 15.02
CA ARG A 104 2.71 16.54 14.28
C ARG A 104 2.62 15.81 12.93
N VAL A 105 3.76 15.63 12.24
CA VAL A 105 3.80 15.01 10.91
C VAL A 105 4.15 13.55 11.04
N LYS A 106 3.20 12.67 10.68
CA LYS A 106 3.44 11.23 10.61
C LYS A 106 4.03 10.84 9.24
N PRO A 107 5.15 10.07 9.18
CA PRO A 107 5.77 9.65 7.93
C PRO A 107 4.84 8.80 7.04
N LYS A 108 4.78 9.10 5.74
CA LYS A 108 3.88 8.40 4.78
C LYS A 108 4.12 6.90 4.71
N ARG A 109 3.09 6.07 4.92
CA ARG A 109 3.14 4.60 4.80
C ARG A 109 3.10 4.14 3.33
N LYS A 110 4.23 4.17 2.63
CA LYS A 110 4.29 3.67 1.24
C LYS A 110 4.35 2.14 1.17
N ASP A 111 5.07 1.49 2.09
CA ASP A 111 5.44 0.07 1.91
C ASP A 111 4.60 -0.93 2.72
N SER A 112 3.85 -0.46 3.72
CA SER A 112 3.10 -1.33 4.65
C SER A 112 2.01 -2.17 3.97
N LYS A 113 1.52 -1.73 2.80
CA LYS A 113 0.49 -2.47 2.03
C LYS A 113 1.06 -3.69 1.31
N ILE A 114 2.35 -3.71 0.99
CA ILE A 114 2.96 -4.78 0.19
C ILE A 114 3.09 -6.05 1.04
N LEU A 115 3.68 -5.94 2.24
CA LEU A 115 3.84 -7.07 3.14
C LEU A 115 2.50 -7.62 3.62
N LEU A 116 1.56 -6.74 3.98
CA LEU A 116 0.20 -7.17 4.36
C LEU A 116 -0.49 -7.93 3.23
N ARG A 117 -0.41 -7.43 1.98
CA ARG A 117 -0.98 -8.13 0.82
C ARG A 117 -0.33 -9.50 0.61
N ARG A 118 1.00 -9.60 0.73
CA ARG A 118 1.73 -10.87 0.60
C ARG A 118 1.36 -11.84 1.72
N LEU A 119 1.31 -11.38 2.96
CA LEU A 119 0.89 -12.17 4.12
C LEU A 119 -0.54 -12.71 3.93
N THR A 120 -1.48 -11.84 3.55
CA THR A 120 -2.87 -12.25 3.28
C THR A 120 -2.95 -13.30 2.18
N ALA A 121 -2.14 -13.19 1.12
CA ALA A 121 -2.10 -14.20 0.06
C ALA A 121 -1.57 -15.56 0.58
N LEU A 122 -0.50 -15.53 1.39
CA LEU A 122 0.08 -16.74 1.99
C LEU A 122 -0.90 -17.43 2.95
N ILE A 123 -1.58 -16.65 3.81
CA ILE A 123 -2.59 -17.18 4.74
C ILE A 123 -3.74 -17.83 3.96
N LYS A 124 -4.23 -17.21 2.88
CA LYS A 124 -5.31 -17.76 2.05
C LYS A 124 -4.95 -19.10 1.41
N GLU A 125 -3.74 -19.23 0.89
CA GLU A 125 -3.30 -20.51 0.32
C GLU A 125 -3.13 -21.58 1.42
N LYS A 126 -2.62 -21.22 2.61
CA LYS A 126 -2.54 -22.14 3.74
C LYS A 126 -3.92 -22.64 4.18
N GLN A 127 -4.89 -21.74 4.37
CA GLN A 127 -6.26 -22.08 4.76
C GLN A 127 -6.96 -22.98 3.74
N LYS A 128 -6.71 -22.75 2.44
CA LYS A 128 -7.26 -23.57 1.37
C LYS A 128 -6.69 -24.99 1.39
N GLU A 129 -5.42 -25.14 1.73
CA GLU A 129 -4.79 -26.45 1.88
C GLU A 129 -5.28 -27.17 3.15
N GLU A 130 -5.36 -26.47 4.28
CA GLU A 130 -5.99 -26.98 5.51
C GLU A 130 -7.43 -27.46 5.24
N LEU A 131 -8.23 -26.65 4.55
CA LEU A 131 -9.60 -27.02 4.18
C LEU A 131 -9.62 -28.25 3.26
N ARG A 132 -8.67 -28.38 2.32
CA ARG A 132 -8.57 -29.58 1.46
C ARG A 132 -8.26 -30.83 2.26
N GLN A 133 -7.35 -30.75 3.24
CA GLN A 133 -6.98 -31.87 4.10
C GLN A 133 -8.12 -32.28 5.05
N LEU A 134 -8.91 -31.31 5.52
CA LEU A 134 -10.10 -31.57 6.35
C LEU A 134 -11.29 -32.10 5.54
N THR A 135 -11.39 -31.74 4.25
CA THR A 135 -12.49 -32.15 3.36
C THR A 135 -12.14 -33.32 2.45
N SER A 136 -10.90 -33.79 2.42
CA SER A 136 -10.46 -34.92 1.58
C SER A 136 -11.11 -36.26 1.91
N GLY A 137 -11.86 -36.37 3.02
CA GLY A 137 -12.74 -37.51 3.32
C GLY A 137 -14.21 -37.37 2.83
N ARG A 138 -14.64 -36.16 2.41
CA ARG A 138 -16.01 -35.91 1.91
C ARG A 138 -15.96 -35.33 0.50
N ASN A 139 -16.21 -36.18 -0.49
CA ASN A 139 -16.40 -35.88 -1.91
C ASN A 139 -15.13 -35.76 -2.77
N GLN A 140 -14.57 -36.91 -3.15
CA GLN A 140 -14.16 -37.11 -4.55
C GLN A 140 -15.41 -37.39 -5.42
N LYS A 141 -16.41 -36.49 -5.41
CA LYS A 141 -17.33 -36.37 -6.54
C LYS A 141 -16.73 -35.30 -7.45
N THR A 142 -16.00 -35.78 -8.44
CA THR A 142 -15.63 -35.13 -9.69
C THR A 142 -15.84 -33.60 -9.71
N LYS A 143 -14.75 -32.84 -9.61
CA LYS A 143 -14.74 -31.50 -10.21
C LYS A 143 -14.89 -31.70 -11.71
N LYS A 144 -16.13 -31.80 -12.20
CA LYS A 144 -16.44 -31.41 -13.58
C LYS A 144 -15.79 -30.04 -13.73
N ALA A 145 -14.83 -29.97 -14.66
CA ALA A 145 -14.25 -28.71 -15.06
C ALA A 145 -15.39 -27.69 -15.18
N LYS A 146 -15.20 -26.47 -14.68
CA LYS A 146 -16.02 -25.36 -15.11
C LYS A 146 -15.83 -25.27 -16.61
N VAL A 147 -16.68 -25.97 -17.35
CA VAL A 147 -17.03 -25.60 -18.70
C VAL A 147 -17.47 -24.16 -18.49
N LYS A 148 -16.62 -23.21 -18.90
CA LYS A 148 -17.11 -21.89 -19.30
C LYS A 148 -18.23 -22.25 -20.23
N GLY A 149 -19.47 -22.21 -19.73
CA GLY A 149 -20.64 -22.52 -20.51
C GLY A 149 -20.51 -21.62 -21.71
N LYS A 150 -20.11 -22.21 -22.83
CA LYS A 150 -20.20 -21.57 -24.12
C LYS A 150 -21.69 -21.39 -24.18
N ARG A 151 -22.20 -20.20 -23.80
CA ARG A 151 -23.60 -19.81 -23.98
C ARG A 151 -23.76 -19.73 -25.49
N THR A 152 -23.78 -20.90 -26.11
CA THR A 152 -23.88 -21.06 -27.54
C THR A 152 -25.26 -20.59 -27.86
N LEU A 153 -25.35 -19.54 -28.66
CA LEU A 153 -26.62 -19.06 -29.19
C LEU A 153 -27.31 -20.13 -30.06
N LYS A 154 -26.56 -21.16 -30.50
CA LYS A 154 -27.06 -22.29 -31.28
C LYS A 154 -28.05 -23.10 -30.44
N GLY A 155 -29.26 -23.28 -30.96
CA GLY A 155 -30.33 -24.04 -30.30
C GLY A 155 -31.14 -23.25 -29.26
N LEU A 156 -30.86 -21.96 -29.04
CA LEU A 156 -31.65 -21.14 -28.12
C LEU A 156 -33.06 -20.85 -28.65
N VAL A 157 -33.21 -20.82 -29.97
CA VAL A 157 -34.48 -20.63 -30.66
C VAL A 157 -34.67 -21.71 -31.70
N SER A 158 -35.89 -22.23 -31.83
CA SER A 158 -36.26 -23.27 -32.81
C SER A 158 -36.45 -22.70 -34.22
N LYS A 159 -36.79 -21.42 -34.32
CA LYS A 159 -36.98 -20.67 -35.58
C LYS A 159 -36.28 -19.32 -35.52
N ARG A 160 -36.12 -18.67 -36.68
CA ARG A 160 -35.61 -17.30 -36.74
C ARG A 160 -36.52 -16.39 -35.91
N THR A 161 -35.98 -15.82 -34.85
CA THR A 161 -36.75 -15.07 -33.86
C THR A 161 -36.23 -13.63 -33.82
N PRO A 162 -37.10 -12.63 -34.02
CA PRO A 162 -36.68 -11.25 -33.93
C PRO A 162 -36.43 -10.86 -32.47
N ILE A 163 -35.41 -10.04 -32.25
CA ILE A 163 -35.04 -9.43 -30.97
C ILE A 163 -35.00 -7.91 -31.17
N TYR A 164 -35.39 -7.15 -30.15
CA TYR A 164 -35.65 -5.72 -30.28
C TYR A 164 -35.06 -4.96 -29.09
N ASN A 165 -34.57 -3.75 -29.34
CA ASN A 165 -34.30 -2.80 -28.27
C ASN A 165 -34.41 -1.36 -28.77
N THR A 166 -34.72 -0.45 -27.84
CA THR A 166 -34.75 0.98 -28.07
C THR A 166 -33.50 1.62 -27.48
N TYR A 167 -32.68 2.25 -28.32
CA TYR A 167 -31.48 2.95 -27.89
C TYR A 167 -31.45 4.37 -28.44
N LYS A 168 -31.34 5.35 -27.54
CA LYS A 168 -31.39 6.79 -27.88
C LYS A 168 -32.61 7.17 -28.72
N GLY A 169 -33.78 6.66 -28.35
CA GLY A 169 -35.05 6.93 -29.03
C GLY A 169 -35.20 6.30 -30.42
N LYS A 170 -34.29 5.41 -30.83
CA LYS A 170 -34.40 4.65 -32.07
C LYS A 170 -34.59 3.16 -31.76
N GLU A 171 -35.53 2.53 -32.45
CA GLU A 171 -35.75 1.09 -32.37
C GLU A 171 -34.75 0.34 -33.25
N TYR A 172 -34.18 -0.72 -32.70
CA TYR A 172 -33.26 -1.61 -33.37
C TYR A 172 -33.84 -3.02 -33.36
N LYS A 173 -34.01 -3.59 -34.55
CA LYS A 173 -34.44 -4.97 -34.77
C LYS A 173 -33.27 -5.81 -35.26
N ALA A 174 -33.02 -6.93 -34.61
CA ALA A 174 -32.14 -7.98 -35.09
C ALA A 174 -32.85 -9.34 -35.12
N THR A 175 -32.26 -10.32 -35.78
CA THR A 175 -32.83 -11.67 -35.89
C THR A 175 -31.86 -12.69 -35.35
N LEU A 176 -32.25 -13.42 -34.31
CA LEU A 176 -31.53 -14.59 -33.80
C LEU A 176 -31.91 -15.82 -34.62
N THR A 177 -30.91 -16.50 -35.17
CA THR A 177 -31.09 -17.73 -35.95
C THR A 177 -30.95 -18.97 -35.06
N PRO A 178 -31.56 -20.11 -35.41
CA PRO A 178 -31.36 -21.38 -34.70
C PRO A 178 -29.89 -21.84 -34.66
N LEU A 179 -29.10 -21.40 -35.65
CA LEU A 179 -27.65 -21.64 -35.73
C LEU A 179 -26.83 -20.79 -34.75
N GLY A 180 -27.46 -19.87 -34.01
CA GLY A 180 -26.80 -19.04 -33.02
C GLY A 180 -26.09 -17.81 -33.59
N LYS A 181 -26.54 -17.33 -34.75
CA LYS A 181 -26.08 -16.08 -35.34
C LYS A 181 -27.14 -15.00 -35.17
N ILE A 182 -26.72 -13.78 -34.89
CA ILE A 182 -27.57 -12.58 -34.83
C ILE A 182 -27.37 -11.78 -36.12
N ILE A 183 -28.45 -11.50 -36.83
CA ILE A 183 -28.43 -10.71 -38.06
C ILE A 183 -28.98 -9.32 -37.74
N LEU A 184 -28.16 -8.30 -37.93
CA LEU A 184 -28.51 -6.90 -37.72
C LEU A 184 -28.07 -6.10 -38.94
N GLN A 185 -29.00 -5.42 -39.61
CA GLN A 185 -28.73 -4.58 -40.80
C GLN A 185 -27.90 -5.32 -41.88
N GLY A 186 -28.24 -6.58 -42.16
CA GLY A 186 -27.53 -7.43 -43.13
C GLY A 186 -26.19 -8.00 -42.66
N LYS A 187 -25.66 -7.56 -41.51
CA LYS A 187 -24.42 -8.07 -40.93
C LYS A 187 -24.69 -9.18 -39.92
N THR A 188 -23.79 -10.15 -39.88
CA THR A 188 -23.91 -11.36 -39.05
C THR A 188 -22.93 -11.31 -37.88
N TYR A 189 -23.43 -11.58 -36.68
CA TYR A 189 -22.68 -11.55 -35.43
C TYR A 189 -22.77 -12.90 -34.70
N THR A 190 -21.67 -13.30 -34.05
CA THR A 190 -21.56 -14.57 -33.31
C THR A 190 -21.86 -14.44 -31.81
N THR A 191 -22.02 -13.21 -31.30
CA THR A 191 -22.33 -12.95 -29.89
C THR A 191 -23.34 -11.82 -29.75
N PRO A 192 -24.17 -11.79 -28.68
CA PRO A 192 -25.08 -10.67 -28.42
C PRO A 192 -24.33 -9.37 -28.19
N THR A 193 -23.15 -9.43 -27.57
CA THR A 193 -22.32 -8.27 -27.27
C THR A 193 -21.79 -7.61 -28.54
N SER A 194 -21.27 -8.38 -29.50
CA SER A 194 -20.77 -7.79 -30.76
C SER A 194 -21.89 -7.18 -31.61
N ALA A 195 -23.09 -7.77 -31.60
CA ALA A 195 -24.27 -7.18 -32.22
C ALA A 195 -24.69 -5.87 -31.52
N ALA A 196 -24.68 -5.83 -30.19
CA ALA A 196 -25.00 -4.63 -29.41
C ALA A 196 -23.96 -3.51 -29.63
N GLN A 197 -22.67 -3.85 -29.66
CA GLN A 197 -21.58 -2.90 -29.93
C GLN A 197 -21.72 -2.18 -31.27
N ALA A 198 -22.25 -2.88 -32.30
CA ALA A 198 -22.53 -2.29 -33.61
C ALA A 198 -23.61 -1.19 -33.55
N VAL A 199 -24.57 -1.30 -32.62
CA VAL A 199 -25.60 -0.29 -32.38
C VAL A 199 -25.04 0.88 -31.57
N ILE A 200 -24.42 0.60 -30.43
CA ILE A 200 -24.06 1.64 -29.46
C ILE A 200 -22.74 2.36 -29.76
N LYS A 201 -21.90 1.79 -30.65
CA LYS A 201 -20.55 2.28 -31.00
C LYS A 201 -19.63 2.51 -29.79
N ARG A 202 -19.76 1.71 -28.73
CA ARG A 202 -18.93 1.72 -27.51
C ARG A 202 -18.31 0.37 -27.27
N LYS A 203 -17.14 0.34 -26.61
CA LYS A 203 -16.39 -0.90 -26.33
C LYS A 203 -17.02 -1.76 -25.23
N SER A 204 -17.76 -1.19 -24.28
CA SER A 204 -18.33 -1.94 -23.15
C SER A 204 -19.86 -1.96 -23.19
N VAL A 205 -20.45 -3.16 -23.37
CA VAL A 205 -21.87 -3.44 -23.21
C VAL A 205 -22.11 -4.92 -22.91
N GLY A 206 -23.07 -5.21 -22.04
CA GLY A 206 -23.56 -6.57 -21.84
C GLY A 206 -24.61 -6.89 -22.91
N GLY A 207 -24.27 -7.71 -23.90
CA GLY A 207 -25.17 -7.99 -25.03
C GLY A 207 -26.52 -8.59 -24.65
N TRP A 208 -26.59 -9.41 -23.59
CA TRP A 208 -27.87 -9.97 -23.08
C TRP A 208 -28.76 -8.94 -22.39
N ASN A 209 -28.18 -7.87 -21.85
CA ASN A 209 -28.98 -6.80 -21.25
C ASN A 209 -29.42 -5.78 -22.31
N PHE A 210 -28.83 -5.86 -23.51
CA PHE A 210 -29.14 -4.98 -24.62
C PHE A 210 -30.19 -5.56 -25.56
N TRP A 211 -30.35 -6.88 -25.66
CA TRP A 211 -31.33 -7.51 -26.54
C TRP A 211 -32.41 -8.21 -25.72
#